data_AF-D3DGF6-F1
#
_entry.id   AF-D3DGF6-F1
#
_cell.length_a   1.000
_cell.length_b   1.000
_cell.length_c   1.000
_cell.angle_alpha   90.00
_cell.angle_beta   90.00
_cell.angle_gamma   90.00
#
_symmetry.space_group_name_H-M   'P 1'
#
loop_
_entity.id
_entity.type
_entity.pdbx_description
1 polymer ?
#
loop_
_entity_poly.entity_id
_entity_poly.type
_entity_poly.pdbx_seq_one_letter_code
_entity_poly.pdbx_strand_id
1 'polypeptide(L)'
;MALRILERVNIEKLKEELFKRGWNEGKFNSRQAMLKEFNDYLWVAVLEKEPYFLSLPKEESSRVHSEGMKALREEVESLALTLGFSLPTKGGSYA
;
A
#
# COMPACT_ATOMS: atom_id res chain seq x y z
N MET A 1 4.94 6.97 -7.23
CA MET A 1 3.50 7.28 -6.93
C MET A 1 3.14 6.65 -5.59
N ALA A 2 2.16 7.21 -4.87
CA ALA A 2 1.70 6.69 -3.59
C ALA A 2 0.17 6.50 -3.62
N LEU A 3 -0.33 5.41 -3.03
CA LEU A 3 -1.76 5.17 -2.83
C LEU A 3 -2.13 5.64 -1.42
N ARG A 4 -2.88 6.75 -1.31
CA ARG A 4 -3.29 7.29 -0.02
C ARG A 4 -4.71 6.84 0.29
N ILE A 5 -4.95 6.38 1.51
CA ILE A 5 -6.31 6.18 2.01
C ILE A 5 -6.76 7.51 2.62
N LEU A 6 -7.78 8.12 2.02
CA LEU A 6 -8.35 9.40 2.46
C LEU A 6 -9.46 9.23 3.50
N GLU A 7 -9.79 7.99 3.85
CA GLU A 7 -10.83 7.64 4.81
C GLU A 7 -10.24 7.27 6.17
N ARG A 8 -11.04 7.43 7.23
CA ARG A 8 -10.66 6.95 8.56
C ARG A 8 -10.72 5.43 8.60
N VAL A 9 -9.57 4.80 8.45
CA VAL A 9 -9.36 3.36 8.66
C VAL A 9 -8.93 3.07 10.08
N ASN A 10 -9.39 1.94 10.62
CA ASN A 10 -8.87 1.43 11.89
C ASN A 10 -7.45 0.90 11.67
N ILE A 11 -6.46 1.62 12.18
CA ILE A 11 -5.02 1.33 11.99
C ILE A 11 -4.65 -0.03 12.60
N GLU A 12 -5.23 -0.41 13.73
CA GLU A 12 -4.96 -1.70 14.39
C GLU A 12 -5.45 -2.86 13.52
N LYS A 13 -6.69 -2.78 13.02
CA LYS A 13 -7.22 -3.78 12.08
C LYS A 13 -6.44 -3.82 10.76
N LEU A 14 -6.07 -2.65 10.23
CA LEU A 14 -5.25 -2.56 9.03
C LEU A 14 -3.90 -3.28 9.23
N LYS A 15 -3.26 -3.03 10.36
CA LYS A 15 -2.00 -3.67 10.73
C LYS A 15 -2.15 -5.19 10.87
N GLU A 16 -3.20 -5.67 11.54
CA GLU A 16 -3.47 -7.10 11.67
C GLU A 16 -3.68 -7.78 10.31
N GLU A 17 -4.48 -7.18 9.43
CA GLU A 17 -4.73 -7.73 8.09
C GLU A 17 -3.47 -7.70 7.21
N LEU A 18 -2.67 -6.64 7.30
CA LEU A 18 -1.37 -6.58 6.64
C LEU A 18 -0.44 -7.69 7.17
N PHE A 19 -0.40 -7.91 8.48
CA PHE A 19 0.43 -8.96 9.08
C PHE A 19 0.03 -10.36 8.59
N LYS A 20 -1.28 -10.66 8.52
CA LYS A 20 -1.79 -11.91 7.94
C LYS A 20 -1.40 -12.12 6.48
N ARG A 21 -1.22 -11.03 5.73
CA ARG A 21 -0.79 -11.04 4.32
C ARG A 21 0.73 -11.05 4.15
N GLY A 22 1.48 -11.27 5.23
CA GLY A 22 2.94 -11.38 5.21
C GLY A 22 3.68 -10.04 5.18
N TRP A 23 3.01 -8.96 5.58
CA TRP A 23 3.70 -7.70 5.85
C TRP A 23 4.34 -7.74 7.24
N ASN A 24 5.49 -7.11 7.37
CA ASN A 24 6.24 -7.03 8.62
C ASN A 24 6.26 -5.61 9.16
N GLU A 25 6.23 -5.47 10.47
CA GLU A 25 6.41 -4.17 11.10
C GLU A 25 7.82 -3.63 10.85
N GLY A 26 7.89 -2.34 10.56
CA GLY A 26 9.14 -1.64 10.36
C GLY A 26 9.00 -0.15 10.60
N LYS A 27 10.03 0.58 10.18
CA LYS A 27 10.02 2.04 10.19
C LYS A 27 10.36 2.54 8.80
N PHE A 28 9.62 3.53 8.33
CA PHE A 28 9.90 4.22 7.10
C PHE A 28 9.93 5.72 7.37
N ASN A 29 11.08 6.38 7.10
CA ASN A 29 11.29 7.80 7.42
C ASN A 29 10.90 8.16 8.87
N SER A 30 11.34 7.34 9.83
CA SER A 30 11.05 7.50 11.28
C SER A 30 9.57 7.37 11.66
N ARG A 31 8.69 6.98 10.74
CA ARG A 31 7.27 6.71 10.98
C ARG A 31 7.03 5.22 11.10
N GLN A 32 5.98 4.83 11.82
CA GLN A 32 5.55 3.44 11.90
C GLN A 32 5.01 3.01 10.54
N ALA A 33 5.56 1.92 10.01
CA ALA A 33 5.18 1.40 8.71
C ALA A 33 5.17 -0.13 8.72
N MET A 34 4.46 -0.70 7.77
CA MET A 34 4.54 -2.11 7.42
C MET A 34 5.31 -2.25 6.12
N LEU A 35 6.20 -3.23 6.04
CA LEU A 35 7.06 -3.50 4.90
C LEU A 35 6.76 -4.90 4.39
N LYS A 36 6.63 -5.05 3.07
CA LYS A 36 6.52 -6.36 2.42
C LYS A 36 7.43 -6.39 1.21
N GLU A 37 8.34 -7.35 1.22
CA GLU A 37 9.17 -7.64 0.06
C GLU A 37 8.41 -8.60 -0.85
N PHE A 38 8.29 -8.24 -2.12
CA PHE A 38 7.62 -9.05 -3.12
C PHE A 38 8.41 -8.98 -4.42
N ASN A 39 9.10 -10.07 -4.78
CA ASN A 39 10.04 -10.10 -5.92
C ASN A 39 11.02 -8.90 -5.86
N ASP A 40 11.11 -8.14 -6.95
CA ASP A 40 11.94 -6.94 -7.10
C ASP A 40 11.29 -5.66 -6.56
N TYR A 41 10.29 -5.80 -5.69
CA TYR A 41 9.57 -4.68 -5.06
C TYR A 41 9.68 -4.72 -3.54
N LEU A 42 9.84 -3.53 -2.97
CA LEU A 42 9.59 -3.26 -1.57
C LEU A 42 8.31 -2.43 -1.46
N TRP A 43 7.27 -3.02 -0.91
CA TRP A 43 6.05 -2.31 -0.57
C TRP A 43 6.13 -1.77 0.84
N VAL A 44 5.68 -0.53 1.00
CA VAL A 44 5.71 0.20 2.27
C VAL A 44 4.33 0.76 2.54
N ALA A 45 3.73 0.42 3.67
CA ALA A 45 2.48 0.98 4.15
C ALA A 45 2.73 1.81 5.39
N VAL A 46 2.66 3.13 5.28
CA VAL A 46 2.86 4.04 6.42
C VAL A 46 1.55 4.16 7.20
N LEU A 47 1.60 3.83 8.49
CA LEU A 47 0.46 3.75 9.39
C LEU A 47 0.34 5.05 10.20
N GLU A 48 -0.07 6.13 9.54
CA GLU A 48 -0.38 7.41 10.19
C GLU A 48 -1.88 7.69 10.21
N LYS A 49 -2.30 8.90 10.65
CA LYS A 49 -3.70 9.35 10.61
C LYS A 49 -4.36 9.16 9.23
N GLU A 50 -3.56 9.29 8.17
CA GLU A 50 -3.95 9.04 6.78
C GLU A 50 -2.95 8.03 6.19
N PRO A 51 -3.23 6.72 6.30
CA PRO A 51 -2.27 5.72 5.88
C PRO A 51 -2.07 5.73 4.37
N TYR A 52 -0.85 5.47 3.95
CA TYR A 52 -0.50 5.46 2.53
C TYR A 52 0.48 4.36 2.17
N PHE A 53 0.35 3.86 0.95
CA PHE A 53 1.15 2.78 0.40
C PHE A 53 2.09 3.29 -0.68
N LEU A 54 3.30 2.75 -0.69
CA LEU A 54 4.34 3.01 -1.66
C LEU A 54 4.81 1.67 -2.23
N SER A 55 5.05 1.64 -3.53
CA SER A 55 5.83 0.57 -4.17
C SER A 55 7.18 1.17 -4.56
N LEU A 56 8.24 0.69 -3.93
CA LEU A 56 9.62 1.03 -4.23
C LEU A 56 10.22 -0.15 -5.00
N PRO A 57 10.60 0.00 -6.27
CA PRO A 57 11.32 -1.07 -6.94
C PRO A 57 12.76 -1.15 -6.40
N LYS A 58 13.27 -2.37 -6.30
CA LYS A 58 14.67 -2.65 -5.93
C LYS A 58 15.62 -2.39 -7.11
N GLU A 59 15.11 -2.48 -8.35
CA GLU A 59 15.83 -2.14 -9.57
C GLU A 59 15.24 -0.88 -10.25
N GLU A 60 16.09 0.05 -10.66
CA GLU A 60 15.69 1.28 -11.38
C GLU A 60 15.30 0.96 -12.84
N SER A 61 14.10 0.42 -13.04
CA SER A 61 13.50 0.26 -14.37
C SER A 61 12.06 0.78 -14.40
N SER A 62 11.77 1.71 -15.31
CA SER A 62 10.44 2.34 -15.43
C SER A 62 9.29 1.36 -15.68
N ARG A 63 9.54 0.20 -16.28
CA ARG A 63 8.55 -0.88 -16.45
C ARG A 63 8.18 -1.50 -15.10
N VAL A 64 9.20 -1.79 -14.30
CA VAL A 64 9.10 -2.38 -12.96
C VAL A 64 8.23 -1.49 -12.09
N HIS A 65 8.41 -0.16 -12.13
CA HIS A 65 7.56 0.79 -11.40
C HIS A 65 6.05 0.68 -11.67
N SER A 66 5.63 0.43 -12.92
CA SER A 66 4.21 0.36 -13.27
C SER A 66 3.57 -0.95 -12.79
N GLU A 67 4.30 -2.06 -12.95
CA GLU A 67 3.85 -3.39 -12.53
C GLU A 67 3.75 -3.51 -11.01
N GLY A 68 4.76 -3.02 -10.27
CA GLY A 68 4.75 -3.01 -8.81
C GLY A 68 3.62 -2.16 -8.23
N MET A 69 3.30 -1.03 -8.86
CA MET A 69 2.18 -0.17 -8.45
C MET A 69 0.82 -0.82 -8.74
N LYS A 70 0.69 -1.54 -9.87
CA LYS A 70 -0.55 -2.26 -10.22
C LYS A 70 -0.80 -3.40 -9.25
N ALA A 71 0.20 -4.24 -8.99
CA ALA A 71 0.10 -5.33 -8.03
C ALA A 71 -0.17 -4.83 -6.59
N LEU A 72 0.49 -3.73 -6.19
CA LEU A 72 0.21 -3.08 -4.91
C LEU A 72 -1.24 -2.58 -4.86
N ARG A 73 -1.75 -1.98 -5.93
CA ARG A 73 -3.15 -1.54 -5.99
C ARG A 73 -4.11 -2.72 -5.81
N GLU A 74 -3.90 -3.83 -6.50
CA GLU A 74 -4.76 -5.03 -6.38
C GLU A 74 -4.74 -5.60 -4.95
N GLU A 75 -3.57 -5.64 -4.30
CA GLU A 75 -3.44 -6.04 -2.89
C GLU A 75 -4.22 -5.09 -1.97
N VAL A 76 -4.08 -3.78 -2.15
CA VAL A 76 -4.76 -2.80 -1.30
C VAL A 76 -6.27 -2.75 -1.61
N GLU A 77 -6.72 -3.01 -2.85
CA GLU A 77 -8.13 -3.14 -3.19
C GLU A 77 -8.78 -4.34 -2.48
N SER A 78 -8.06 -5.48 -2.44
CA SER A 78 -8.51 -6.65 -1.66
C SER A 78 -8.57 -6.35 -0.16
N LEU A 79 -7.61 -5.59 0.39
CA LEU A 79 -7.65 -5.09 1.76
C LEU A 79 -8.83 -4.14 2.00
N ALA A 80 -9.09 -3.24 1.06
CA ALA A 80 -10.22 -2.30 1.07
C ALA A 80 -11.55 -3.04 1.19
N LEU A 81 -11.76 -4.09 0.39
CA LEU A 81 -12.97 -4.93 0.47
C LEU A 81 -13.10 -5.63 1.83
N THR A 82 -11.98 -6.07 2.41
CA THR A 82 -11.97 -6.79 3.70
C THR A 82 -12.25 -5.84 4.87
N LEU A 83 -11.69 -4.62 4.82
CA LEU A 83 -11.75 -3.63 5.89
C LEU A 83 -12.87 -2.61 5.72
N GLY A 84 -13.56 -2.62 4.58
CA GLY A 84 -14.69 -1.74 4.27
C GLY A 84 -14.30 -0.30 3.97
N PHE A 85 -13.13 -0.05 3.38
CA PHE A 85 -12.70 1.29 2.94
C PHE A 85 -12.54 1.35 1.42
N SER A 86 -12.63 2.55 0.84
CA SER A 86 -12.43 2.80 -0.58
C SER A 86 -11.05 3.40 -0.84
N LEU A 87 -10.40 2.94 -1.91
CA LEU A 87 -9.21 3.60 -2.43
C LEU A 87 -9.62 4.70 -3.41
N PRO A 88 -8.91 5.84 -3.44
CA PRO A 88 -9.10 6.81 -4.49
C PRO A 88 -8.73 6.16 -5.84
N THR A 89 -9.76 5.86 -6.64
CA THR A 89 -9.60 5.40 -8.02
C THR A 89 -8.94 6.51 -8.83
N LYS A 90 -7.61 6.47 -8.98
CA LYS A 90 -6.99 7.08 -10.17
C LYS A 90 -7.41 6.22 -11.36
N GLY A 91 -8.58 6.55 -11.88
CA GLY A 91 -9.33 5.85 -12.91
C GLY A 91 -10.68 6.50 -13.17
N GLY A 92 -10.81 7.82 -12.98
CA GLY A 92 -11.86 8.59 -13.63
C GLY A 92 -11.31 9.06 -14.97
N SER A 93 -11.62 8.33 -16.05
CA SER A 93 -11.63 8.93 -17.38
C SER A 93 -12.40 10.25 -17.29
N TYR A 94 -11.81 11.30 -17.84
CA TYR A 94 -12.59 12.43 -18.32
C TYR A 94 -13.68 11.85 -19.24
N ALA A 95 -14.93 12.06 -18.87
CA ALA A 95 -16.05 11.97 -19.80
C ALA A 95 -16.12 13.27 -20.59
#